data_AF-A0A1Q6RL97-F1
#
_entry.id   AF-A0A1Q6RL97-F1
#
_cell.length_a   1.000
_cell.length_b   1.000
_cell.length_c   1.000
_cell.angle_alpha   90.00
_cell.angle_beta   90.00
_cell.angle_gamma   90.00
#
_symmetry.space_group_name_H-M   'P 1'
#
loop_
_entity.id
_entity.type
_entity.pdbx_description
1 polymer ?
#
loop_
_entity_poly.entity_id
_entity_poly.type
_entity_poly.pdbx_seq_one_letter_code
_entity_poly.pdbx_strand_id
1 'polypeptide(L)'
;MSNKTLNVTLIMRNDTAANWASKNPVLTLGELGVETDTRKFKIGDGNTAYNSLKYGLGGNVEVKNTAPTASDVGYDIGTLWVDTTGTKAYILFAKTASTATWIGLLDSQGKIDKATLADEAVKLQTARTIKFSGAVVVNSKTFDGSGDVEYVLVLANSGVSAGTYTKVTVNAKGIITSATQLTAADIPALTLSKISDAGTAASKNTGTAAGNVPVLDASAKIAVALIPSLTLSKISDVGTAAGKNVGTAAGNVPVLGSDGKLDESLLPAIAITETFVVDSQAAMLALSAQRGDVAVRTDENKSYILNADDPTVLANWVWLRTPDCKVLSVNSKTGAVVLTTSDIAEGANLYFTEARATANFNSNFKNKSVTELKDGGNVVLSTDTLTINGGKA
;
A
#
# COMPACT_ATOMS: atom_id res chain seq x y z
N MET A 1 0.46 -12.55 47.99
CA MET A 1 1.68 -12.68 47.17
C MET A 1 1.26 -13.14 45.79
N SER A 2 1.57 -12.40 44.73
CA SER A 2 1.27 -12.88 43.37
C SER A 2 2.26 -13.98 43.01
N ASN A 3 1.77 -15.12 42.53
CA ASN A 3 2.63 -16.19 42.05
C ASN A 3 3.42 -15.68 40.84
N LYS A 4 4.76 -15.77 40.91
CA LYS A 4 5.65 -15.51 39.77
C LYS A 4 6.17 -16.86 39.25
N THR A 5 6.10 -17.09 37.94
CA THR A 5 6.61 -18.30 37.30
C THR A 5 8.10 -18.16 37.03
N LEU A 6 8.91 -19.12 37.51
CA LEU A 6 10.32 -19.22 37.15
C LEU A 6 10.55 -20.36 36.15
N ASN A 7 11.41 -20.10 35.17
CA ASN A 7 11.97 -21.13 34.29
C ASN A 7 13.25 -21.67 34.95
N VAL A 8 13.20 -22.89 35.50
CA VAL A 8 14.33 -23.54 36.17
C VAL A 8 14.61 -24.93 35.60
N THR A 9 15.86 -25.38 35.70
CA THR A 9 16.28 -26.76 35.43
C THR A 9 16.67 -27.42 36.76
N LEU A 10 16.00 -28.52 37.14
CA LEU A 10 16.31 -29.28 38.35
C LEU A 10 17.26 -30.44 38.04
N ILE A 11 18.32 -30.60 38.83
CA ILE A 11 19.22 -31.76 38.81
C ILE A 11 18.91 -32.63 40.02
N MET A 12 18.43 -33.86 39.78
CA MET A 12 18.11 -34.83 40.83
C MET A 12 19.39 -35.50 41.36
N ARG A 13 19.35 -36.01 42.60
CA ARG A 13 20.51 -36.69 43.21
C ARG A 13 20.89 -37.91 42.38
N ASN A 14 22.13 -37.96 41.93
CA ASN A 14 22.58 -38.96 40.96
C ASN A 14 24.00 -39.44 41.28
N ASP A 15 24.26 -40.71 40.97
CA ASP A 15 25.57 -41.36 41.10
C ASP A 15 25.55 -42.66 40.25
N THR A 16 26.68 -43.35 40.10
CA THR A 16 26.70 -44.68 39.45
C THR A 16 26.01 -45.73 40.32
N ALA A 17 25.46 -46.79 39.73
CA ALA A 17 24.82 -47.88 40.46
C ALA A 17 25.77 -48.52 41.48
N ALA A 18 27.06 -48.65 41.15
CA ALA A 18 28.07 -49.17 42.06
C ALA A 18 28.27 -48.28 43.31
N ASN A 19 28.30 -46.96 43.11
CA ASN A 19 28.44 -46.01 44.22
C ASN A 19 27.18 -45.93 45.08
N TRP A 20 25.99 -45.99 44.47
CA TRP A 20 24.74 -46.13 45.21
C TRP A 20 24.71 -47.41 46.03
N ALA A 21 25.16 -48.52 45.45
CA ALA A 21 25.18 -49.82 46.13
C ALA A 21 26.15 -49.87 47.30
N SER A 22 27.32 -49.24 47.15
CA SER A 22 28.33 -49.14 48.20
C SER A 22 27.96 -48.17 49.32
N LYS A 23 27.37 -47.02 48.99
CA LYS A 23 26.95 -46.02 49.99
C LYS A 23 25.65 -46.43 50.69
N ASN A 24 24.77 -47.12 49.96
CA ASN A 24 23.47 -47.63 50.39
C ASN A 24 22.66 -46.66 51.28
N PRO A 25 22.51 -45.38 50.90
CA PRO A 25 21.85 -44.41 51.77
C PRO A 25 20.34 -44.67 51.86
N VAL A 26 19.71 -44.18 52.93
CA VAL A 26 18.24 -44.06 53.01
C VAL A 26 17.86 -42.75 52.33
N LEU A 27 17.13 -42.84 51.22
CA LEU A 27 16.56 -41.68 50.54
C LEU A 27 15.35 -41.17 51.34
N THR A 28 15.24 -39.85 51.49
CA THR A 28 14.10 -39.23 52.17
C THR A 28 12.79 -39.52 51.42
N LEU A 29 11.65 -39.44 52.11
CA LEU A 29 10.34 -39.73 51.50
C LEU A 29 10.10 -38.85 50.26
N GLY A 30 9.94 -39.47 49.10
CA GLY A 30 9.75 -38.80 47.81
C GLY A 30 11.04 -38.37 47.09
N GLU A 31 12.22 -38.59 47.68
CA GLU A 31 13.51 -38.26 47.04
C GLU A 31 13.83 -39.24 45.90
N LEU A 32 14.07 -38.70 44.71
CA LEU A 32 14.45 -39.48 43.54
C LEU A 32 15.97 -39.62 43.46
N GLY A 33 16.46 -40.86 43.56
CA GLY A 33 17.87 -41.22 43.36
C GLY A 33 18.08 -41.85 41.99
N VAL A 34 18.88 -41.21 41.14
CA VAL A 34 19.16 -41.64 39.75
C VAL A 34 20.49 -42.40 39.68
N GLU A 35 20.48 -43.56 39.04
CA GLU A 35 21.68 -44.26 38.60
C GLU A 35 22.10 -43.73 37.22
N THR A 36 23.26 -43.08 37.15
CA THR A 36 23.71 -42.40 35.93
C THR A 36 24.17 -43.34 34.82
N ASP A 37 24.59 -44.56 35.17
CA ASP A 37 25.14 -45.58 34.28
C ASP A 37 24.11 -46.62 33.83
N THR A 38 23.11 -46.94 34.65
CA THR A 38 22.04 -47.88 34.29
C THR A 38 20.75 -47.20 33.82
N ARG A 39 20.66 -45.87 34.01
CA ARG A 39 19.48 -45.04 33.72
C ARG A 39 18.23 -45.43 34.51
N LYS A 40 18.41 -46.09 35.65
CA LYS A 40 17.32 -46.44 36.57
C LYS A 40 17.21 -45.38 37.66
N PHE A 41 16.06 -45.32 38.32
CA PHE A 41 15.90 -44.50 39.52
C PHE A 41 15.10 -45.24 40.58
N LYS A 42 15.29 -44.83 41.82
CA LYS A 42 14.51 -45.27 42.98
C LYS A 42 13.93 -44.06 43.67
N ILE A 43 12.75 -44.22 44.28
CA ILE A 43 12.12 -43.17 45.08
C ILE A 43 12.24 -43.60 46.54
N GLY A 44 12.78 -42.72 47.38
CA GLY A 44 12.86 -42.93 48.80
C GLY A 44 11.49 -43.02 49.45
N ASP A 45 11.34 -43.96 50.37
CA ASP A 45 10.21 -44.04 51.29
C ASP A 45 10.54 -43.44 52.66
N GLY A 46 11.75 -42.89 52.82
CA GLY A 46 12.24 -42.30 54.06
C GLY A 46 12.80 -43.29 55.08
N ASN A 47 12.80 -44.59 54.80
CA ASN A 47 13.17 -45.62 55.80
C ASN A 47 14.03 -46.76 55.23
N THR A 48 13.78 -47.16 53.99
CA THR A 48 14.47 -48.29 53.33
C THR A 48 15.79 -47.83 52.70
N ALA A 49 16.86 -48.60 52.94
CA ALA A 49 18.16 -48.33 52.32
C ALA A 49 18.11 -48.57 50.80
N TYR A 50 18.91 -47.82 50.04
CA TYR A 50 18.87 -47.77 48.57
C TYR A 50 18.85 -49.16 47.89
N ASN A 51 19.65 -50.12 48.37
CA ASN A 51 19.73 -51.46 47.78
C ASN A 51 18.43 -52.25 47.91
N SER A 52 17.68 -51.99 48.98
CA SER A 52 16.40 -52.63 49.28
C SER A 52 15.20 -51.87 48.70
N LEU A 53 15.38 -50.62 48.27
CA LEU A 53 14.35 -49.89 47.53
C LEU A 53 14.11 -50.57 46.18
N LYS A 54 12.83 -50.66 45.79
CA LYS A 54 12.45 -51.09 44.44
C LYS A 54 12.80 -49.99 43.43
N TYR A 55 13.20 -50.40 42.23
CA TYR A 55 13.32 -49.45 41.13
C TYR A 55 11.94 -48.93 40.74
N GLY A 56 11.89 -47.66 40.33
CA GLY A 56 10.74 -47.06 39.66
C GLY A 56 10.62 -47.55 38.21
N LEU A 57 10.60 -48.87 38.00
CA LEU A 57 10.40 -49.48 36.69
C LEU A 57 8.90 -49.72 36.47
N GLY A 58 8.40 -49.31 35.32
CA GLY A 58 7.00 -49.50 34.90
C GLY A 58 6.84 -50.49 33.74
N GLY A 59 7.47 -51.68 33.77
CA GLY A 59 7.35 -52.63 32.65
C GLY A 59 7.63 -54.10 32.97
N ASN A 60 6.71 -54.97 32.53
CA ASN A 60 6.64 -56.41 32.77
C ASN A 60 6.91 -57.20 31.47
N VAL A 61 8.13 -57.64 31.20
CA VAL A 61 8.43 -58.54 30.05
C VAL A 61 9.16 -59.80 30.54
N GLU A 62 8.55 -60.95 30.30
CA GLU A 62 9.03 -62.27 30.69
C GLU A 62 9.44 -63.08 29.45
N VAL A 63 10.67 -63.58 29.39
CA VAL A 63 11.16 -64.39 28.25
C VAL A 63 11.35 -65.83 28.71
N LYS A 64 10.64 -66.77 28.08
CA LYS A 64 10.64 -68.21 28.39
C LYS A 64 10.70 -69.04 27.12
N ASN A 65 10.92 -70.35 27.27
CA ASN A 65 10.98 -71.32 26.17
C ASN A 65 9.71 -72.18 26.06
N THR A 66 8.65 -71.80 26.77
CA THR A 66 7.34 -72.43 26.75
C THR A 66 6.25 -71.38 26.84
N ALA A 67 5.08 -71.71 26.30
CA ALA A 67 3.88 -70.89 26.46
C ALA A 67 3.49 -70.79 27.95
N PRO A 68 2.92 -69.65 28.38
CA PRO A 68 2.38 -69.52 29.72
C PRO A 68 1.12 -70.39 29.86
N THR A 69 0.88 -70.85 31.08
CA THR A 69 -0.27 -71.66 31.47
C THR A 69 -1.21 -70.86 32.36
N ALA A 70 -2.40 -71.40 32.59
CA ALA A 70 -3.36 -70.82 33.52
C ALA A 70 -2.84 -70.78 34.98
N SER A 71 -1.77 -71.51 35.31
CA SER A 71 -1.18 -71.52 36.66
C SER A 71 -0.13 -70.43 36.88
N ASP A 72 0.28 -69.71 35.84
CA ASP A 72 1.32 -68.66 35.91
C ASP A 72 0.77 -67.32 36.45
N VAL A 73 0.35 -67.28 37.71
CA VAL A 73 -0.30 -66.13 38.39
C VAL A 73 0.64 -65.13 39.07
N GLY A 74 1.94 -65.47 39.16
CA GLY A 74 2.96 -64.69 39.87
C GLY A 74 3.34 -63.35 39.24
N TYR A 75 2.71 -62.98 38.13
CA TYR A 75 3.04 -61.80 37.32
C TYR A 75 1.91 -60.78 37.37
N ASP A 76 2.23 -59.50 37.19
CA ASP A 76 1.24 -58.43 37.19
C ASP A 76 0.48 -58.37 35.86
N ILE A 77 -0.80 -57.95 35.91
CA ILE A 77 -1.61 -57.76 34.71
C ILE A 77 -0.87 -56.80 33.76
N GLY A 78 -0.86 -57.12 32.47
CA GLY A 78 -0.08 -56.41 31.45
C GLY A 78 1.32 -56.96 31.21
N THR A 79 1.73 -58.03 31.91
CA THR A 79 2.98 -58.75 31.61
C THR A 79 2.97 -59.29 30.19
N LEU A 80 3.99 -58.93 29.41
CA LEU A 80 4.27 -59.48 28.09
C LEU A 80 5.16 -60.72 28.24
N TRP A 81 4.68 -61.87 27.84
CA TRP A 81 5.40 -63.13 27.87
C TRP A 81 5.85 -63.53 26.48
N VAL A 82 7.14 -63.79 26.29
CA VAL A 82 7.73 -64.23 25.02
C VAL A 82 8.08 -65.71 25.14
N ASP A 83 7.36 -66.54 24.39
CA ASP A 83 7.70 -67.95 24.19
C ASP A 83 8.62 -68.09 22.97
N THR A 84 9.91 -68.27 23.25
CA THR A 84 10.97 -68.38 22.25
C THR A 84 10.96 -69.68 21.46
N THR A 85 10.41 -70.78 22.00
CA THR A 85 10.34 -72.06 21.28
C THR A 85 9.09 -72.12 20.40
N GLY A 86 7.96 -71.65 20.95
CA GLY A 86 6.70 -71.57 20.21
C GLY A 86 6.66 -70.42 19.19
N THR A 87 7.63 -69.51 19.22
CA THR A 87 7.63 -68.25 18.43
C THR A 87 6.38 -67.42 18.67
N LYS A 88 5.94 -67.36 19.93
CA LYS A 88 4.70 -66.67 20.34
C LYS A 88 4.97 -65.60 21.37
N ALA A 89 4.10 -64.60 21.41
CA ALA A 89 4.03 -63.63 22.48
C ALA A 89 2.63 -63.64 23.08
N TYR A 90 2.53 -63.40 24.38
CA TYR A 90 1.28 -63.37 25.14
C TYR A 90 1.26 -62.15 26.04
N ILE A 91 0.08 -61.69 26.38
CA ILE A 91 -0.09 -60.69 27.43
C ILE A 91 -1.03 -61.21 28.51
N LEU A 92 -0.65 -61.05 29.78
CA LEU A 92 -1.49 -61.39 30.92
C LEU A 92 -2.62 -60.37 30.99
N PHE A 93 -3.82 -60.76 30.57
CA PHE A 93 -4.99 -59.87 30.53
C PHE A 93 -5.72 -59.81 31.86
N ALA A 94 -5.80 -60.94 32.57
CA ALA A 94 -6.50 -61.05 33.83
C ALA A 94 -5.88 -62.14 34.70
N LYS A 95 -6.03 -62.03 36.03
CA LYS A 95 -5.71 -63.11 36.96
C LYS A 95 -6.66 -63.13 38.16
N THR A 96 -6.85 -64.30 38.73
CA THR A 96 -7.37 -64.52 40.09
C THR A 96 -6.22 -65.01 40.98
N ALA A 97 -6.51 -65.36 42.24
CA ALA A 97 -5.51 -65.92 43.14
C ALA A 97 -4.91 -67.26 42.66
N SER A 98 -5.61 -67.99 41.78
CA SER A 98 -5.21 -69.34 41.34
C SER A 98 -5.24 -69.55 39.82
N THR A 99 -5.66 -68.54 39.04
CA THR A 99 -5.79 -68.69 37.58
C THR A 99 -5.38 -67.43 36.83
N ALA A 100 -4.51 -67.56 35.84
CA ALA A 100 -4.08 -66.51 34.92
C ALA A 100 -4.76 -66.67 33.56
N THR A 101 -5.11 -65.56 32.90
CA THR A 101 -5.68 -65.51 31.56
C THR A 101 -4.70 -64.80 30.63
N TRP A 102 -3.98 -65.60 29.84
CA TRP A 102 -3.02 -65.12 28.85
C TRP A 102 -3.66 -65.04 27.47
N ILE A 103 -3.52 -63.90 26.78
CA ILE A 103 -3.98 -63.74 25.40
C ILE A 103 -2.77 -63.80 24.47
N GLY A 104 -2.80 -64.74 23.51
CA GLY A 104 -1.80 -64.82 22.45
C GLY A 104 -1.89 -63.62 21.51
N LEU A 105 -0.73 -63.07 21.17
CA LEU A 105 -0.57 -61.92 20.28
C LEU A 105 -0.09 -62.33 18.88
N LEU A 106 0.63 -63.45 18.80
CA LEU A 106 1.20 -64.00 17.58
C LEU A 106 0.58 -65.36 17.22
N ASP A 107 0.43 -65.60 15.92
CA ASP A 107 0.07 -66.89 15.33
C ASP A 107 1.27 -67.86 15.34
N SER A 108 1.07 -69.08 14.83
CA SER A 108 2.12 -70.11 14.75
C SER A 108 3.29 -69.78 13.80
N GLN A 109 3.19 -68.70 13.03
CA GLN A 109 4.21 -68.22 12.09
C GLN A 109 4.87 -66.93 12.58
N GLY A 110 4.53 -66.47 13.80
CA GLY A 110 5.06 -65.24 14.38
C GLY A 110 4.43 -63.96 13.83
N LYS A 111 3.27 -64.02 13.15
CA LYS A 111 2.51 -62.85 12.71
C LYS A 111 1.40 -62.50 13.70
N ILE A 112 0.87 -61.28 13.65
CA ILE A 112 -0.20 -60.83 14.55
C ILE A 112 -1.51 -61.59 14.26
N ASP A 113 -1.94 -62.45 15.20
CA ASP A 113 -3.05 -63.42 15.04
C ASP A 113 -4.43 -62.75 14.82
N LYS A 114 -4.57 -61.46 15.16
CA LYS A 114 -5.83 -60.67 15.03
C LYS A 114 -5.74 -59.44 14.13
N ALA A 115 -4.87 -59.42 13.13
CA ALA A 115 -4.81 -58.32 12.17
C ALA A 115 -5.91 -58.44 11.08
N THR A 116 -7.16 -58.15 11.42
CA THR A 116 -8.35 -58.15 10.52
C THR A 116 -8.27 -57.17 9.33
N LEU A 117 -7.23 -56.34 9.23
CA LEU A 117 -7.03 -55.40 8.12
C LEU A 117 -6.61 -56.07 6.79
N ALA A 118 -6.28 -57.36 6.80
CA ALA A 118 -6.07 -58.12 5.56
C ALA A 118 -7.39 -58.43 4.82
N ASP A 119 -8.53 -58.42 5.50
CA ASP A 119 -9.81 -58.84 4.92
C ASP A 119 -10.38 -57.83 3.90
N GLU A 120 -10.14 -56.53 4.10
CA GLU A 120 -10.52 -55.50 3.13
C GLU A 120 -9.68 -55.58 1.84
N ALA A 121 -8.42 -56.05 1.92
CA ALA A 121 -7.56 -56.27 0.75
C ALA A 121 -7.95 -57.52 -0.07
N VAL A 122 -8.72 -58.45 0.50
CA VAL A 122 -9.30 -59.62 -0.24
C VAL A 122 -10.22 -59.14 -1.36
N LYS A 123 -10.87 -57.98 -1.23
CA LYS A 123 -11.79 -57.43 -2.23
C LYS A 123 -11.13 -57.13 -3.59
N LEU A 124 -9.80 -57.05 -3.65
CA LEU A 124 -9.01 -56.88 -4.88
C LEU A 124 -8.35 -58.18 -5.39
N GLN A 125 -8.49 -59.33 -4.70
CA GLN A 125 -7.98 -60.63 -5.18
C GLN A 125 -8.71 -61.12 -6.45
N THR A 126 -9.99 -60.78 -6.62
CA THR A 126 -10.71 -60.98 -7.88
C THR A 126 -10.51 -59.77 -8.79
N ALA A 127 -9.98 -60.01 -10.00
CA ALA A 127 -9.79 -58.97 -11.00
C ALA A 127 -11.08 -58.16 -11.22
N ARG A 128 -10.98 -56.83 -11.12
CA ARG A 128 -12.09 -55.89 -11.35
C ARG A 128 -11.92 -55.22 -12.72
N THR A 129 -13.01 -55.08 -13.47
CA THR A 129 -12.99 -54.31 -14.72
C THR A 129 -13.31 -52.84 -14.42
N ILE A 130 -12.38 -51.94 -14.75
CA ILE A 130 -12.62 -50.48 -14.69
C ILE A 130 -13.01 -50.01 -16.10
N LYS A 131 -14.22 -49.48 -16.27
CA LYS A 131 -14.72 -48.97 -17.56
C LYS A 131 -14.88 -47.45 -17.50
N PHE A 132 -14.39 -46.77 -18.53
CA PHE A 132 -14.58 -45.35 -18.75
C PHE A 132 -15.48 -45.15 -19.98
N SER A 133 -16.41 -44.20 -19.93
CA SER A 133 -17.28 -43.81 -21.06
C SER A 133 -16.90 -42.40 -21.54
N GLY A 134 -16.76 -42.20 -22.85
CA GLY A 134 -16.37 -40.91 -23.44
C GLY A 134 -15.17 -41.00 -24.38
N ALA A 135 -14.30 -39.99 -24.39
CA ALA A 135 -13.13 -39.92 -25.26
C ALA A 135 -11.96 -40.74 -24.67
N VAL A 136 -11.98 -42.03 -24.93
CA VAL A 136 -11.01 -43.00 -24.43
C VAL A 136 -10.41 -43.73 -25.62
N VAL A 137 -9.09 -43.63 -25.79
CA VAL A 137 -8.36 -44.21 -26.93
C VAL A 137 -7.96 -45.68 -26.68
N VAL A 138 -7.90 -46.13 -25.41
CA VAL A 138 -7.51 -47.51 -25.05
C VAL A 138 -8.46 -48.09 -24.00
N ASN A 139 -8.92 -49.32 -24.22
CA ASN A 139 -10.13 -49.87 -23.60
C ASN A 139 -9.91 -50.77 -22.36
N SER A 140 -8.68 -51.05 -21.91
CA SER A 140 -8.39 -51.63 -20.58
C SER A 140 -6.91 -51.58 -20.16
N LYS A 141 -6.65 -51.48 -18.84
CA LYS A 141 -5.36 -51.74 -18.16
C LYS A 141 -5.59 -52.53 -16.86
N THR A 142 -4.60 -53.30 -16.40
CA THR A 142 -4.61 -54.04 -15.13
C THR A 142 -4.15 -53.16 -13.96
N PHE A 143 -4.79 -53.28 -12.80
CA PHE A 143 -4.41 -52.62 -11.53
C PHE A 143 -4.19 -53.67 -10.45
N ASP A 144 -3.02 -53.66 -9.81
CA ASP A 144 -2.62 -54.63 -8.79
C ASP A 144 -2.25 -53.97 -7.44
N GLY A 145 -2.46 -52.66 -7.32
CA GLY A 145 -2.18 -51.90 -6.09
C GLY A 145 -0.69 -51.67 -5.78
N SER A 146 0.22 -52.07 -6.68
CA SER A 146 1.67 -51.81 -6.52
C SER A 146 2.07 -50.37 -6.82
N GLY A 147 1.18 -49.59 -7.46
CA GLY A 147 1.38 -48.19 -7.79
C GLY A 147 0.18 -47.59 -8.54
N ASP A 148 0.29 -46.32 -8.91
CA ASP A 148 -0.76 -45.61 -9.64
C ASP A 148 -0.93 -46.16 -11.06
N VAL A 149 -2.18 -46.28 -11.52
CA VAL A 149 -2.49 -46.60 -12.91
C VAL A 149 -2.96 -45.33 -13.63
N GLU A 150 -2.14 -44.87 -14.57
CA GLU A 150 -2.45 -43.70 -15.38
C GLU A 150 -3.20 -44.08 -16.67
N TYR A 151 -4.31 -43.38 -16.93
CA TYR A 151 -5.05 -43.43 -18.20
C TYR A 151 -4.87 -42.10 -18.93
N VAL A 152 -4.51 -42.18 -20.22
CA VAL A 152 -4.47 -40.99 -21.08
C VAL A 152 -5.84 -40.82 -21.73
N LEU A 153 -6.55 -39.75 -21.38
CA LEU A 153 -7.79 -39.34 -22.03
C LEU A 153 -7.47 -38.28 -23.08
N VAL A 154 -7.82 -38.55 -24.33
CA VAL A 154 -7.66 -37.59 -25.43
C VAL A 154 -9.02 -37.38 -26.07
N LEU A 155 -9.46 -36.14 -26.16
CA LEU A 155 -10.66 -35.78 -26.91
C LEU A 155 -10.45 -36.16 -28.40
N ALA A 156 -11.46 -36.75 -29.03
CA ALA A 156 -11.36 -37.08 -30.46
C ALA A 156 -11.01 -35.83 -31.27
N ASN A 157 -10.09 -35.97 -32.23
CA ASN A 157 -9.70 -34.87 -33.11
C ASN A 157 -10.94 -34.25 -33.76
N SER A 158 -11.06 -32.92 -33.73
CA SER A 158 -12.17 -32.17 -34.33
C SER A 158 -12.29 -32.36 -35.85
N GLY A 159 -11.19 -32.78 -36.49
CA GLY A 159 -11.05 -32.83 -37.95
C GLY A 159 -10.80 -31.46 -38.59
N VAL A 160 -10.82 -30.37 -37.82
CA VAL A 160 -10.53 -29.01 -38.28
C VAL A 160 -9.03 -28.73 -38.12
N SER A 161 -8.39 -28.27 -39.20
CA SER A 161 -6.99 -27.84 -39.18
C SER A 161 -6.77 -26.70 -38.18
N ALA A 162 -5.69 -26.76 -37.40
CA ALA A 162 -5.33 -25.70 -36.47
C ALA A 162 -5.17 -24.35 -37.20
N GLY A 163 -5.80 -23.31 -36.65
CA GLY A 163 -5.80 -21.97 -37.25
C GLY A 163 -6.79 -21.04 -36.56
N THR A 164 -6.72 -19.76 -36.89
CA THR A 164 -7.68 -18.75 -36.44
C THR A 164 -8.82 -18.65 -37.44
N TYR A 165 -10.05 -18.85 -36.98
CA TYR A 165 -11.24 -18.77 -37.80
C TYR A 165 -12.25 -17.81 -37.20
N THR A 166 -13.03 -17.16 -38.05
CA THR A 166 -14.07 -16.21 -37.64
C THR A 166 -15.47 -16.83 -37.65
N LYS A 167 -15.65 -18.00 -38.28
CA LYS A 167 -16.91 -18.78 -38.28
C LYS A 167 -16.62 -20.23 -37.95
N VAL A 168 -17.32 -20.76 -36.94
CA VAL A 168 -17.20 -22.16 -36.51
C VAL A 168 -18.57 -22.83 -36.47
N THR A 169 -18.61 -24.12 -36.74
CA THR A 169 -19.77 -25.00 -36.50
C THR A 169 -19.40 -25.98 -35.41
N VAL A 170 -20.28 -26.18 -34.43
CA VAL A 170 -20.05 -27.10 -33.31
C VAL A 170 -21.11 -28.20 -33.28
N ASN A 171 -20.75 -29.37 -32.76
CA ASN A 171 -21.72 -30.43 -32.48
C ASN A 171 -22.45 -30.18 -31.15
N ALA A 172 -23.39 -31.06 -30.79
CA ALA A 172 -24.17 -30.96 -29.54
C ALA A 172 -23.31 -31.01 -28.25
N LYS A 173 -22.04 -31.41 -28.35
CA LYS A 173 -21.08 -31.45 -27.25
C LYS A 173 -20.10 -30.27 -27.27
N GLY A 174 -20.28 -29.29 -28.18
CA GLY A 174 -19.43 -28.11 -28.30
C GLY A 174 -18.11 -28.33 -29.05
N ILE A 175 -17.88 -29.50 -29.65
CA ILE A 175 -16.66 -29.75 -30.44
C ILE A 175 -16.83 -29.14 -31.83
N ILE A 176 -15.84 -28.38 -32.29
CA ILE A 176 -15.80 -27.78 -33.63
C ILE A 176 -15.79 -28.90 -34.69
N THR A 177 -16.67 -28.82 -35.69
CA THR A 177 -16.77 -29.78 -36.80
C THR A 177 -16.46 -29.15 -38.16
N SER A 178 -16.50 -27.82 -38.26
CA SER A 178 -16.11 -27.06 -39.45
C SER A 178 -15.72 -25.63 -39.04
N ALA A 179 -14.77 -25.03 -39.76
CA ALA A 179 -14.36 -23.66 -39.54
C ALA A 179 -13.99 -22.96 -40.87
N THR A 180 -14.41 -21.70 -41.03
CA THR A 180 -14.22 -20.91 -42.26
C THR A 180 -13.95 -19.43 -41.92
N GLN A 181 -13.36 -18.69 -42.86
CA GLN A 181 -13.17 -17.24 -42.75
C GLN A 181 -14.46 -16.48 -43.10
N LEU A 182 -14.60 -15.28 -42.55
CA LEU A 182 -15.67 -14.34 -42.88
C LEU A 182 -15.43 -13.82 -44.30
N THR A 183 -16.49 -13.79 -45.09
CA THR A 183 -16.50 -13.20 -46.43
C THR A 183 -17.41 -11.97 -46.44
N ALA A 184 -17.29 -11.14 -47.48
CA ALA A 184 -18.18 -9.98 -47.64
C ALA A 184 -19.67 -10.39 -47.70
N ALA A 185 -19.98 -11.59 -48.21
CA ALA A 185 -21.35 -12.11 -48.27
C ALA A 185 -21.94 -12.45 -46.89
N ASP A 186 -21.09 -12.69 -45.88
CA ASP A 186 -21.53 -12.90 -44.50
C ASP A 186 -21.90 -11.56 -43.81
N ILE A 187 -21.55 -10.41 -44.39
CA ILE A 187 -21.90 -9.08 -43.89
C ILE A 187 -23.24 -8.67 -44.54
N PRO A 188 -24.35 -8.59 -43.79
CA PRO A 188 -25.63 -8.17 -44.36
C PRO A 188 -25.58 -6.69 -44.76
N ALA A 189 -26.52 -6.26 -45.60
CA ALA A 189 -26.67 -4.84 -45.92
C ALA A 189 -26.84 -4.00 -44.63
N LEU A 190 -25.93 -3.03 -44.47
CA LEU A 190 -25.89 -2.12 -43.33
C LEU A 190 -26.58 -0.80 -43.71
N THR A 191 -27.69 -0.51 -43.04
CA THR A 191 -28.34 0.80 -43.10
C THR A 191 -27.66 1.73 -42.10
N LEU A 192 -27.73 3.05 -42.29
CA LEU A 192 -27.16 4.02 -41.34
C LEU A 192 -27.69 3.85 -39.91
N SER A 193 -28.92 3.35 -39.74
CA SER A 193 -29.49 3.03 -38.41
C SER A 193 -28.72 1.94 -37.64
N LYS A 194 -27.91 1.13 -38.33
CA LYS A 194 -27.05 0.10 -37.74
C LYS A 194 -25.63 0.61 -37.45
N ILE A 195 -25.28 1.82 -37.89
CA ILE A 195 -23.95 2.41 -37.75
C ILE A 195 -24.03 3.60 -36.79
N SER A 196 -23.72 3.38 -35.52
CA SER A 196 -23.93 4.36 -34.45
C SER A 196 -22.97 5.55 -34.48
N ASP A 197 -21.83 5.41 -35.13
CA ASP A 197 -20.77 6.41 -35.25
C ASP A 197 -20.81 7.19 -36.58
N ALA A 198 -21.79 6.91 -37.45
CA ALA A 198 -21.99 7.69 -38.65
C ALA A 198 -22.38 9.14 -38.29
N GLY A 199 -21.61 10.11 -38.79
CA GLY A 199 -21.91 11.52 -38.61
C GLY A 199 -23.28 11.89 -39.22
N THR A 200 -23.94 12.89 -38.64
CA THR A 200 -25.30 13.31 -39.06
C THR A 200 -25.40 13.68 -40.54
N ALA A 201 -24.31 14.18 -41.15
CA ALA A 201 -24.21 14.48 -42.58
C ALA A 201 -24.38 13.25 -43.48
N ALA A 202 -23.98 12.05 -43.04
CA ALA A 202 -24.07 10.82 -43.84
C ALA A 202 -25.52 10.43 -44.20
N SER A 203 -26.50 10.94 -43.43
CA SER A 203 -27.93 10.72 -43.67
C SER A 203 -28.55 11.67 -44.72
N LYS A 204 -27.77 12.60 -45.27
CA LYS A 204 -28.23 13.65 -46.17
C LYS A 204 -27.60 13.49 -47.56
N ASN A 205 -28.33 13.91 -48.59
CA ASN A 205 -27.79 14.00 -49.94
C ASN A 205 -26.79 15.17 -50.02
N THR A 206 -25.84 15.11 -50.96
CA THR A 206 -24.96 16.24 -51.29
C THR A 206 -25.54 17.09 -52.42
N GLY A 207 -25.17 18.38 -52.50
CA GLY A 207 -25.52 19.25 -53.64
C GLY A 207 -26.12 20.59 -53.22
N THR A 208 -26.75 21.29 -54.18
CA THR A 208 -27.26 22.67 -54.02
C THR A 208 -28.74 22.77 -53.63
N ALA A 209 -29.47 21.65 -53.62
CA ALA A 209 -30.88 21.64 -53.21
C ALA A 209 -31.03 21.88 -51.70
N ALA A 210 -32.17 22.45 -51.30
CA ALA A 210 -32.48 22.67 -49.90
C ALA A 210 -32.45 21.35 -49.10
N GLY A 211 -31.76 21.33 -47.96
CA GLY A 211 -31.60 20.15 -47.11
C GLY A 211 -30.43 19.23 -47.48
N ASN A 212 -29.72 19.49 -48.58
CA ASN A 212 -28.50 18.78 -48.94
C ASN A 212 -27.27 19.37 -48.23
N VAL A 213 -26.23 18.56 -48.08
CA VAL A 213 -24.91 18.97 -47.60
C VAL A 213 -24.16 19.67 -48.75
N PRO A 214 -23.72 20.94 -48.58
CA PRO A 214 -22.87 21.61 -49.54
C PRO A 214 -21.53 20.87 -49.69
N VAL A 215 -21.08 20.72 -50.93
CA VAL A 215 -19.75 20.19 -51.25
C VAL A 215 -18.82 21.33 -51.65
N LEU A 216 -17.53 21.16 -51.35
CA LEU A 216 -16.51 22.11 -51.77
C LEU A 216 -16.26 21.98 -53.27
N ASP A 217 -15.96 23.10 -53.91
CA ASP A 217 -15.47 23.14 -55.28
C ASP A 217 -14.01 22.66 -55.37
N ALA A 218 -13.46 22.64 -56.59
CA ALA A 218 -12.08 22.24 -56.85
C ALA A 218 -11.03 23.11 -56.13
N SER A 219 -11.41 24.30 -55.65
CA SER A 219 -10.58 25.23 -54.89
C SER A 219 -10.81 25.13 -53.38
N ALA A 220 -11.51 24.09 -52.90
CA ALA A 220 -11.87 23.89 -51.51
C ALA A 220 -12.77 25.01 -50.93
N LYS A 221 -13.63 25.63 -51.75
CA LYS A 221 -14.59 26.67 -51.32
C LYS A 221 -16.03 26.20 -51.46
N ILE A 222 -16.91 26.76 -50.64
CA ILE A 222 -18.36 26.62 -50.86
C ILE A 222 -18.72 27.51 -52.06
N ALA A 223 -19.49 26.96 -53.00
CA ALA A 223 -19.95 27.70 -54.17
C ALA A 223 -20.66 29.00 -53.75
N VAL A 224 -20.30 30.14 -54.35
CA VAL A 224 -20.83 31.47 -53.99
C VAL A 224 -22.36 31.54 -54.03
N ALA A 225 -23.01 30.77 -54.91
CA ALA A 225 -24.47 30.69 -55.01
C ALA A 225 -25.15 30.12 -53.74
N LEU A 226 -24.41 29.40 -52.90
CA LEU A 226 -24.88 28.88 -51.61
C LEU A 226 -24.54 29.82 -50.44
N ILE A 227 -23.73 30.86 -50.66
CA ILE A 227 -23.39 31.86 -49.65
C ILE A 227 -24.45 32.97 -49.70
N PRO A 228 -25.20 33.22 -48.61
CA PRO A 228 -26.19 34.28 -48.59
C PRO A 228 -25.52 35.66 -48.69
N SER A 229 -26.25 36.66 -49.21
CA SER A 229 -25.81 38.06 -49.13
C SER A 229 -25.55 38.46 -47.67
N LEU A 230 -24.36 38.97 -47.40
CA LEU A 230 -23.91 39.39 -46.08
C LEU A 230 -24.05 40.91 -45.94
N THR A 231 -24.80 41.34 -44.94
CA THR A 231 -24.84 42.74 -44.49
C THR A 231 -23.68 42.99 -43.52
N LEU A 232 -23.21 44.23 -43.38
CA LEU A 232 -22.15 44.56 -42.40
C LEU A 232 -22.51 44.12 -40.97
N SER A 233 -23.79 44.12 -40.62
CA SER A 233 -24.28 43.62 -39.33
C SER A 233 -24.02 42.14 -39.06
N LYS A 234 -23.75 41.35 -40.10
CA LYS A 234 -23.44 39.90 -40.00
C LYS A 234 -21.94 39.61 -39.99
N ILE A 235 -21.10 40.63 -40.15
CA ILE A 235 -19.64 40.51 -40.21
C ILE A 235 -19.11 41.11 -38.90
N SER A 236 -18.52 40.29 -38.03
CA SER A 236 -18.12 40.72 -36.67
C SER A 236 -16.72 41.33 -36.60
N ASP A 237 -15.91 41.13 -37.63
CA ASP A 237 -14.50 41.55 -37.71
C ASP A 237 -14.30 42.81 -38.56
N VAL A 238 -15.36 43.40 -39.11
CA VAL A 238 -15.26 44.74 -39.68
C VAL A 238 -15.05 45.75 -38.55
N GLY A 239 -14.05 46.62 -38.72
CA GLY A 239 -13.83 47.72 -37.79
C GLY A 239 -15.08 48.61 -37.67
N THR A 240 -15.31 49.21 -36.50
CA THR A 240 -16.48 50.06 -36.24
C THR A 240 -16.60 51.24 -37.21
N ALA A 241 -15.49 51.68 -37.82
CA ALA A 241 -15.46 52.69 -38.87
C ALA A 241 -16.10 52.24 -40.19
N ALA A 242 -16.10 50.93 -40.51
CA ALA A 242 -16.64 50.41 -41.77
C ALA A 242 -18.16 50.62 -41.90
N GLY A 243 -18.87 50.75 -40.78
CA GLY A 243 -20.30 51.07 -40.75
C GLY A 243 -20.62 52.56 -40.86
N LYS A 244 -19.61 53.42 -41.03
CA LYS A 244 -19.75 54.88 -41.16
C LYS A 244 -19.25 55.33 -42.52
N ASN A 245 -19.85 56.41 -43.02
CA ASN A 245 -19.32 57.10 -44.19
C ASN A 245 -18.04 57.86 -43.81
N VAL A 246 -17.12 58.00 -44.76
CA VAL A 246 -15.92 58.85 -44.62
C VAL A 246 -16.23 60.31 -44.98
N GLY A 247 -15.52 61.27 -44.39
CA GLY A 247 -15.62 62.71 -44.72
C GLY A 247 -15.70 63.62 -43.50
N THR A 248 -15.94 64.91 -43.73
CA THR A 248 -15.94 65.98 -42.70
C THR A 248 -17.34 66.36 -42.17
N ALA A 249 -18.40 65.77 -42.72
CA ALA A 249 -19.76 65.97 -42.22
C ALA A 249 -19.94 65.36 -40.83
N ALA A 250 -20.83 65.94 -40.02
CA ALA A 250 -21.15 65.42 -38.70
C ALA A 250 -21.57 63.94 -38.78
N GLY A 251 -20.91 63.09 -37.98
CA GLY A 251 -21.17 61.64 -37.93
C GLY A 251 -20.37 60.79 -38.93
N ASN A 252 -19.59 61.40 -39.83
CA ASN A 252 -18.64 60.71 -40.69
C ASN A 252 -17.30 60.50 -39.97
N VAL A 253 -16.49 59.56 -40.47
CA VAL A 253 -15.12 59.32 -40.01
C VAL A 253 -14.16 60.20 -40.81
N PRO A 254 -13.40 61.12 -40.18
CA PRO A 254 -12.35 61.86 -40.87
C PRO A 254 -11.24 60.93 -41.37
N VAL A 255 -10.71 61.23 -42.55
CA VAL A 255 -9.58 60.49 -43.16
C VAL A 255 -8.31 61.31 -42.94
N LEU A 256 -7.22 60.61 -42.61
CA LEU A 256 -5.91 61.25 -42.46
C LEU A 256 -5.41 61.77 -43.81
N GLY A 257 -4.70 62.90 -43.77
CA GLY A 257 -3.96 63.42 -44.92
C GLY A 257 -2.81 62.47 -45.32
N SER A 258 -2.14 62.81 -46.42
CA SER A 258 -0.98 62.05 -46.91
C SER A 258 0.20 62.02 -45.94
N ASP A 259 0.25 62.93 -44.97
CA ASP A 259 1.24 62.98 -43.89
C ASP A 259 0.81 62.19 -42.64
N GLY A 260 -0.33 61.48 -42.70
CA GLY A 260 -0.85 60.66 -41.62
C GLY A 260 -1.49 61.45 -40.48
N LYS A 261 -1.78 62.73 -40.66
CA LYS A 261 -2.43 63.57 -39.63
C LYS A 261 -3.85 63.95 -40.01
N LEU A 262 -4.63 64.34 -39.00
CA LEU A 262 -5.87 65.06 -39.24
C LEU A 262 -5.54 66.46 -39.77
N ASP A 263 -6.32 66.91 -40.74
CA ASP A 263 -6.23 68.29 -41.24
C ASP A 263 -6.43 69.28 -40.09
N GLU A 264 -5.57 70.31 -40.00
CA GLU A 264 -5.60 71.31 -38.93
C GLU A 264 -6.94 72.04 -38.84
N SER A 265 -7.69 72.14 -39.95
CA SER A 265 -9.05 72.68 -39.98
C SER A 265 -10.06 71.87 -39.14
N LEU A 266 -9.71 70.65 -38.72
CA LEU A 266 -10.54 69.77 -37.89
C LEU A 266 -10.17 69.83 -36.39
N LEU A 267 -9.12 70.56 -35.99
CA LEU A 267 -8.63 70.65 -34.61
C LEU A 267 -8.88 72.03 -33.98
N PRO A 268 -9.35 72.11 -32.71
CA PRO A 268 -9.37 73.38 -31.96
C PRO A 268 -7.97 73.74 -31.41
N ALA A 269 -7.66 75.04 -31.27
CA ALA A 269 -6.37 75.52 -30.75
C ALA A 269 -6.20 75.20 -29.24
N ILE A 270 -5.04 74.66 -28.82
CA ILE A 270 -4.65 74.36 -27.43
C ILE A 270 -3.26 74.97 -27.13
N ALA A 271 -3.10 75.66 -25.99
CA ALA A 271 -1.80 76.11 -25.47
C ALA A 271 -1.18 75.00 -24.57
N ILE A 272 0.13 74.72 -24.73
CA ILE A 272 0.88 73.72 -23.93
C ILE A 272 1.77 74.47 -22.94
N THR A 273 1.75 74.05 -21.66
CA THR A 273 2.59 74.59 -20.58
C THR A 273 4.08 74.27 -20.79
N GLU A 274 4.92 75.28 -20.89
CA GLU A 274 6.39 75.20 -20.82
C GLU A 274 6.92 75.57 -19.41
N THR A 275 8.10 75.06 -19.06
CA THR A 275 8.76 75.37 -17.77
C THR A 275 10.07 76.11 -17.99
N PHE A 276 10.20 77.26 -17.34
CA PHE A 276 11.38 78.12 -17.37
C PHE A 276 12.08 78.12 -16.02
N VAL A 277 13.40 78.03 -15.98
CA VAL A 277 14.20 78.12 -14.75
C VAL A 277 14.93 79.46 -14.74
N VAL A 278 14.74 80.25 -13.69
CA VAL A 278 15.26 81.61 -13.56
C VAL A 278 15.90 81.82 -12.19
N ASP A 279 16.85 82.75 -12.13
CA ASP A 279 17.65 83.07 -10.94
C ASP A 279 17.17 84.33 -10.20
N SER A 280 16.14 85.00 -10.73
CA SER A 280 15.63 86.24 -10.17
C SER A 280 14.20 86.53 -10.62
N GLN A 281 13.50 87.39 -9.87
CA GLN A 281 12.19 87.89 -10.25
C GLN A 281 12.22 88.66 -11.58
N ALA A 282 13.26 89.45 -11.84
CA ALA A 282 13.36 90.24 -13.07
C ALA A 282 13.46 89.34 -14.31
N ALA A 283 14.20 88.24 -14.23
CA ALA A 283 14.27 87.24 -15.29
C ALA A 283 12.93 86.52 -15.50
N MET A 284 12.18 86.24 -14.42
CA MET A 284 10.83 85.67 -14.50
C MET A 284 9.85 86.57 -15.30
N LEU A 285 9.85 87.87 -15.06
CA LEU A 285 8.94 88.82 -15.72
C LEU A 285 9.32 89.13 -17.18
N ALA A 286 10.51 88.73 -17.63
CA ALA A 286 10.97 88.91 -19.00
C ALA A 286 10.70 87.69 -19.90
N LEU A 287 10.07 86.63 -19.38
CA LEU A 287 9.78 85.41 -20.12
C LEU A 287 8.73 85.64 -21.23
N SER A 288 8.94 85.04 -22.40
CA SER A 288 7.91 84.92 -23.46
C SER A 288 7.04 83.71 -23.18
N ALA A 289 6.20 83.80 -22.16
CA ALA A 289 5.37 82.71 -21.64
C ALA A 289 3.88 82.90 -21.99
N GLN A 290 3.16 81.79 -22.11
CA GLN A 290 1.71 81.73 -22.28
C GLN A 290 1.03 81.30 -20.97
N ARG A 291 -0.27 81.59 -20.84
CA ARG A 291 -1.04 81.17 -19.67
C ARG A 291 -0.89 79.66 -19.44
N GLY A 292 -0.49 79.31 -18.23
CA GLY A 292 -0.22 77.93 -17.82
C GLY A 292 1.26 77.59 -17.70
N ASP A 293 2.18 78.42 -18.22
CA ASP A 293 3.62 78.22 -18.11
C ASP A 293 4.13 78.37 -16.67
N VAL A 294 5.22 77.68 -16.33
CA VAL A 294 5.78 77.62 -14.97
C VAL A 294 7.16 78.25 -14.93
N ALA A 295 7.42 79.10 -13.94
CA ALA A 295 8.74 79.64 -13.63
C ALA A 295 9.27 79.05 -12.31
N VAL A 296 10.42 78.39 -12.37
CA VAL A 296 11.14 77.89 -11.19
C VAL A 296 12.19 78.92 -10.77
N ARG A 297 11.98 79.53 -9.60
CA ARG A 297 12.85 80.54 -9.00
C ARG A 297 13.81 79.89 -8.01
N THR A 298 15.05 79.74 -8.46
CA THR A 298 16.13 79.10 -7.70
C THR A 298 16.67 79.95 -6.56
N ASP A 299 16.47 81.27 -6.62
CA ASP A 299 16.84 82.21 -5.57
C ASP A 299 16.01 82.05 -4.28
N GLU A 300 14.81 81.49 -4.38
CA GLU A 300 13.91 81.30 -3.23
C GLU A 300 13.47 79.85 -3.01
N ASN A 301 13.92 78.90 -3.84
CA ASN A 301 13.44 77.51 -3.89
C ASN A 301 11.90 77.42 -4.05
N LYS A 302 11.33 78.22 -4.96
CA LYS A 302 9.89 78.30 -5.22
C LYS A 302 9.57 78.15 -6.70
N SER A 303 8.40 77.58 -7.01
CA SER A 303 7.86 77.51 -8.37
C SER A 303 6.58 78.34 -8.50
N TYR A 304 6.44 79.08 -9.59
CA TYR A 304 5.30 79.96 -9.88
C TYR A 304 4.64 79.53 -11.20
N ILE A 305 3.32 79.67 -11.34
CA ILE A 305 2.59 79.43 -12.59
C ILE A 305 1.95 80.72 -13.10
N LEU A 306 2.03 80.99 -14.40
CA LEU A 306 1.41 82.15 -15.03
C LEU A 306 -0.08 81.90 -15.24
N ASN A 307 -0.93 82.69 -14.59
CA ASN A 307 -2.38 82.50 -14.61
C ASN A 307 -3.14 83.51 -15.50
N ALA A 308 -2.42 84.29 -16.32
CA ALA A 308 -2.97 85.25 -17.27
C ALA A 308 -2.11 85.33 -18.54
N ASP A 309 -2.55 86.07 -19.55
CA ASP A 309 -1.88 86.08 -20.86
C ASP A 309 -0.66 87.02 -20.93
N ASP A 310 -0.48 87.89 -19.92
CA ASP A 310 0.65 88.83 -19.84
C ASP A 310 1.67 88.36 -18.78
N PRO A 311 2.86 87.85 -19.19
CA PRO A 311 3.91 87.37 -18.28
C PRO A 311 4.68 88.48 -17.57
N THR A 312 4.53 89.75 -17.99
CA THR A 312 5.34 90.86 -17.48
C THR A 312 4.85 91.39 -16.12
N VAL A 313 3.66 90.96 -15.68
CA VAL A 313 3.03 91.40 -14.43
C VAL A 313 3.24 90.36 -13.32
N LEU A 314 3.94 90.74 -12.24
CA LEU A 314 4.25 89.83 -11.12
C LEU A 314 3.01 89.20 -10.47
N ALA A 315 1.91 89.95 -10.36
CA ALA A 315 0.67 89.44 -9.79
C ALA A 315 0.04 88.28 -10.60
N ASN A 316 0.43 88.13 -11.87
CA ASN A 316 -0.03 87.03 -12.72
C ASN A 316 0.72 85.72 -12.43
N TRP A 317 1.84 85.77 -11.69
CA TRP A 317 2.63 84.62 -11.28
C TRP A 317 2.23 84.13 -9.89
N VAL A 318 1.59 82.95 -9.83
CA VAL A 318 1.05 82.38 -8.58
C VAL A 318 2.01 81.33 -8.04
N TRP A 319 2.44 81.49 -6.78
CA TRP A 319 3.33 80.53 -6.11
C TRP A 319 2.65 79.19 -5.78
N LEU A 320 3.32 78.08 -6.11
CA LEU A 320 2.97 76.70 -5.75
C LEU A 320 3.62 76.28 -4.41
N ARG A 321 2.83 76.16 -3.33
CA ARG A 321 3.29 75.82 -1.96
C ARG A 321 3.58 74.31 -1.73
N THR A 322 4.59 73.97 -0.92
CA THR A 322 4.92 72.58 -0.47
C THR A 322 5.02 72.45 1.07
N PRO A 323 4.70 71.29 1.71
CA PRO A 323 4.73 71.10 3.19
C PRO A 323 6.07 70.59 3.78
N ASP A 324 6.25 70.72 5.12
CA ASP A 324 7.49 70.39 5.89
C ASP A 324 7.57 68.92 6.40
N CYS A 325 8.74 68.24 6.39
CA CYS A 325 8.92 66.81 6.80
C CYS A 325 9.65 66.59 8.16
N LYS A 326 9.22 65.64 9.04
CA LYS A 326 9.66 65.51 10.47
C LYS A 326 10.34 64.19 10.97
N VAL A 327 10.36 63.04 10.28
CA VAL A 327 10.99 61.78 10.77
C VAL A 327 12.00 61.23 9.76
N LEU A 328 13.16 60.79 10.24
CA LEU A 328 14.31 60.43 9.38
C LEU A 328 14.80 58.95 9.48
N SER A 329 14.63 58.20 10.60
CA SER A 329 15.07 56.77 10.69
C SER A 329 14.44 55.96 11.86
N VAL A 330 14.53 54.61 11.82
CA VAL A 330 14.13 53.67 12.91
C VAL A 330 15.16 52.54 13.05
N ASN A 331 15.68 52.30 14.28
CA ASN A 331 16.74 51.32 14.58
C ASN A 331 17.92 51.39 13.58
N SER A 332 18.36 52.62 13.29
CA SER A 332 19.43 52.97 12.34
C SER A 332 19.19 52.61 10.86
N LYS A 333 17.97 52.22 10.47
CA LYS A 333 17.57 51.97 9.06
C LYS A 333 16.81 53.17 8.48
N THR A 334 17.03 53.46 7.20
CA THR A 334 16.35 54.50 6.39
C THR A 334 15.75 53.89 5.13
N GLY A 335 14.77 54.54 4.50
CA GLY A 335 14.04 53.98 3.34
C GLY A 335 12.96 52.96 3.76
N ALA A 336 12.83 51.86 3.02
CA ALA A 336 11.90 50.77 3.36
C ALA A 336 12.46 49.92 4.50
N VAL A 337 11.92 50.08 5.71
CA VAL A 337 12.43 49.41 6.93
C VAL A 337 11.68 48.09 7.19
N VAL A 338 12.42 46.97 7.21
CA VAL A 338 11.93 45.64 7.63
C VAL A 338 12.82 45.11 8.77
N LEU A 339 12.19 44.56 9.81
CA LEU A 339 12.86 44.06 11.03
C LEU A 339 12.63 42.56 11.21
N THR A 340 13.62 41.87 11.76
CA THR A 340 13.62 40.46 12.15
C THR A 340 13.99 40.31 13.63
N THR A 341 13.89 39.10 14.19
CA THR A 341 14.29 38.83 15.59
C THR A 341 15.79 39.05 15.83
N SER A 342 16.62 39.08 14.78
CA SER A 342 18.05 39.43 14.89
C SER A 342 18.30 40.93 15.06
N ASP A 343 17.32 41.77 14.74
CA ASP A 343 17.41 43.23 14.90
C ASP A 343 17.06 43.69 16.33
N ILE A 344 16.71 42.74 17.22
CA ILE A 344 16.20 42.98 18.58
C ILE A 344 16.92 42.05 19.58
N ALA A 345 17.53 42.61 20.62
CA ALA A 345 18.23 41.83 21.65
C ALA A 345 17.26 41.10 22.61
N GLU A 346 17.50 39.82 22.90
CA GLU A 346 16.72 39.03 23.87
C GLU A 346 17.07 39.37 25.32
N GLY A 347 16.04 39.49 26.18
CA GLY A 347 16.16 39.68 27.62
C GLY A 347 15.93 38.39 28.42
N ALA A 348 15.15 38.46 29.51
CA ALA A 348 14.92 37.33 30.42
C ALA A 348 14.10 36.17 29.81
N ASN A 349 13.30 36.42 28.79
CA ASN A 349 12.55 35.40 28.07
C ASN A 349 13.32 35.01 26.81
N LEU A 350 13.89 33.80 26.81
CA LEU A 350 14.68 33.30 25.69
C LEU A 350 13.80 32.53 24.70
N TYR A 351 14.09 32.64 23.40
CA TYR A 351 13.37 31.89 22.38
C TYR A 351 13.66 30.37 22.41
N PHE A 352 12.70 29.59 21.93
CA PHE A 352 12.79 28.14 21.81
C PHE A 352 13.85 27.73 20.78
N THR A 353 14.65 26.71 21.11
CA THR A 353 15.48 25.97 20.14
C THR A 353 15.46 24.48 20.46
N GLU A 354 15.56 23.64 19.43
CA GLU A 354 15.61 22.17 19.57
C GLU A 354 16.74 21.72 20.50
N ALA A 355 17.91 22.33 20.38
CA ALA A 355 19.08 22.04 21.22
C ALA A 355 18.81 22.24 22.73
N ARG A 356 18.07 23.30 23.11
CA ARG A 356 17.71 23.59 24.51
C ARG A 356 16.72 22.56 25.06
N ALA A 357 15.77 22.10 24.25
CA ALA A 357 14.77 21.10 24.67
C ALA A 357 15.40 19.71 24.88
N THR A 358 16.27 19.27 23.97
CA THR A 358 16.94 17.96 24.06
C THR A 358 17.84 17.84 25.29
N ALA A 359 18.56 18.90 25.66
CA ALA A 359 19.43 18.91 26.84
C ALA A 359 18.64 18.67 28.14
N ASN A 360 17.43 19.24 28.26
CA ASN A 360 16.57 19.09 29.44
C ASN A 360 16.06 17.64 29.60
N PHE A 361 15.56 17.03 28.52
CA PHE A 361 15.04 15.66 28.55
C PHE A 361 16.10 14.64 29.03
N ASN A 362 17.30 14.70 28.46
CA ASN A 362 18.39 13.76 28.78
C ASN A 362 18.88 13.88 30.22
N SER A 363 18.84 15.09 30.81
CA SER A 363 19.19 15.30 32.22
C SER A 363 18.18 14.61 33.15
N ASN A 364 16.89 14.64 32.81
CA ASN A 364 15.83 14.10 33.68
C ASN A 364 15.71 12.57 33.62
N PHE A 365 16.03 11.94 32.48
CA PHE A 365 15.90 10.50 32.31
C PHE A 365 16.95 9.69 33.11
N LYS A 366 18.16 10.26 33.30
CA LYS A 366 19.25 9.61 34.07
C LYS A 366 18.92 9.36 35.54
N ASN A 367 17.94 10.08 36.10
CA ASN A 367 17.60 10.02 37.52
C ASN A 367 16.47 9.03 37.84
N LYS A 368 16.06 8.17 36.89
CA LYS A 368 14.94 7.22 37.07
C LYS A 368 15.43 5.86 37.56
N SER A 369 14.76 5.29 38.57
CA SER A 369 14.97 3.90 38.99
C SER A 369 14.00 2.95 38.28
N VAL A 370 14.44 1.71 38.02
CA VAL A 370 13.58 0.64 37.45
C VAL A 370 12.36 0.34 38.33
N THR A 371 12.45 0.58 39.64
CA THR A 371 11.33 0.44 40.59
C THR A 371 10.26 1.51 40.46
N GLU A 372 10.57 2.63 39.80
CA GLU A 372 9.65 3.76 39.57
C GLU A 372 8.96 3.70 38.20
N LEU A 373 9.28 2.67 37.40
CA LEU A 373 8.65 2.41 36.11
C LEU A 373 7.37 1.58 36.31
N LYS A 374 6.38 1.78 35.43
CA LYS A 374 5.04 1.17 35.52
C LYS A 374 5.07 -0.37 35.62
N ASP A 375 6.08 -0.99 35.04
CA ASP A 375 6.31 -2.44 34.99
C ASP A 375 7.49 -2.91 35.87
N GLY A 376 8.08 -2.01 36.66
CA GLY A 376 9.23 -2.31 37.53
C GLY A 376 9.03 -3.48 38.48
N GLY A 377 7.78 -3.72 38.92
CA GLY A 377 7.41 -4.86 39.76
C GLY A 377 7.54 -6.24 39.10
N ASN A 378 7.75 -6.31 37.79
CA ASN A 378 7.96 -7.55 37.05
C ASN A 378 9.44 -7.97 36.98
N VAL A 379 10.37 -7.08 37.32
CA VAL A 379 11.81 -7.35 37.31
C VAL A 379 12.22 -7.98 38.64
N VAL A 380 13.07 -9.02 38.60
CA VAL A 380 13.67 -9.64 39.79
C VAL A 380 14.93 -8.85 40.16
N LEU A 381 15.00 -8.35 41.38
CA LEU A 381 16.11 -7.53 41.86
C LEU A 381 17.11 -8.39 42.64
N SER A 382 18.37 -7.95 42.69
CA SER A 382 19.44 -8.63 43.44
C SER A 382 19.19 -8.69 44.96
N THR A 383 18.18 -7.96 45.45
CA THR A 383 17.73 -7.93 46.85
C THR A 383 16.57 -8.89 47.13
N ASP A 384 15.98 -9.52 46.11
CA ASP A 384 14.84 -10.43 46.28
C ASP A 384 15.31 -11.81 46.78
N THR A 385 14.67 -12.33 47.82
CA THR A 385 14.90 -13.69 48.32
C THR A 385 13.98 -14.67 47.61
N LEU A 386 14.55 -15.64 46.87
CA LEU A 386 13.81 -16.64 46.10
C LEU A 386 13.68 -17.98 46.87
N THR A 387 12.45 -18.37 47.21
CA THR A 387 12.15 -19.67 47.84
C THR A 387 11.50 -20.62 46.83
N ILE A 388 12.18 -21.71 46.44
CA ILE A 388 11.60 -22.79 45.62
C ILE A 388 11.13 -23.91 46.57
N ASN A 389 9.83 -23.93 46.88
CA ASN A 389 9.24 -24.97 47.72
C ASN A 389 8.90 -26.21 46.88
N GLY A 390 9.74 -27.25 46.96
CA GLY A 390 9.52 -28.56 46.33
C GLY A 390 8.48 -29.44 47.03
N GLY A 391 7.73 -28.89 47.99
CA GLY A 391 6.62 -29.55 48.68
C GLY A 391 6.85 -29.73 50.19
N LYS A 392 5.85 -29.33 50.98
CA LYS A 392 5.23 -30.18 52.01
C LYS A 392 3.76 -29.77 52.13
N ALA A 393 2.90 -30.52 51.44
CA ALA A 393 1.47 -30.63 51.68
C ALA A 393 1.04 -32.02 51.25
#